data_AF-A0A067KZT7-F1
#
_entry.id   AF-A0A067KZT7-F1
#
_cell.length_a   1.000
_cell.length_b   1.000
_cell.length_c   1.000
_cell.angle_alpha   90.00
_cell.angle_beta   90.00
_cell.angle_gamma   90.00
#
_symmetry.space_group_name_H-M   'P 1'
#
loop_
_entity.id
_entity.type
_entity.pdbx_description
1 polymer ?
#
loop_
_entity_poly.entity_id
_entity_poly.type
_entity_poly.pdbx_seq_one_letter_code
_entity_poly.pdbx_strand_id
1 'polypeptide(L)'
;MGTSRANNHPDIMKKAKEEIDFAVGKSRLVEESDKTNLPYLQSIVKETLRIHPPGPLIANANNWVDVRGQYFHLLPFGSGRRGCPGTSLALQLVQTTLAAIIQCFKWKVDGGNSSVDMEEGPGITLLRANPLICAPVTRLNPFPSF
;
A
#
# COMPACT_ATOMS: atom_id res chain seq x y z
N MET A 1 -15.13 15.40 1.10
CA MET A 1 -14.05 16.09 0.34
C MET A 1 -12.91 15.10 0.17
N GLY A 2 -13.15 13.97 -0.51
CA GLY A 2 -12.17 12.91 -0.70
C GLY A 2 -11.52 13.04 -2.08
N THR A 3 -10.23 13.40 -2.14
CA THR A 3 -9.53 13.47 -3.43
C THR A 3 -9.00 12.10 -3.83
N SER A 4 -9.62 11.56 -4.87
CA SER A 4 -9.22 10.56 -5.86
C SER A 4 -7.70 10.42 -6.17
N ARG A 5 -6.83 10.00 -5.23
CA ARG A 5 -5.36 10.06 -5.44
C ARG A 5 -4.65 8.75 -5.79
N ALA A 6 -5.23 7.57 -5.53
CA ALA A 6 -4.48 6.32 -5.69
C ALA A 6 -4.21 5.89 -7.15
N ASN A 7 -4.99 6.38 -8.13
CA ASN A 7 -4.79 6.07 -9.55
C ASN A 7 -4.53 7.28 -10.47
N ASN A 8 -4.32 8.46 -9.88
CA ASN A 8 -3.95 9.67 -10.61
C ASN A 8 -2.41 9.85 -10.75
N HIS A 9 -1.60 8.94 -10.21
CA HIS A 9 -0.14 9.06 -10.20
C HIS A 9 0.55 7.80 -10.75
N PRO A 10 0.54 7.60 -12.09
CA PRO A 10 1.24 6.49 -12.72
C PRO A 10 2.74 6.48 -12.39
N ASP A 11 3.31 7.65 -12.08
CA ASP A 11 4.71 7.83 -11.72
C ASP A 11 5.10 7.14 -10.42
N ILE A 12 4.20 7.07 -9.44
CA ILE A 12 4.44 6.38 -8.16
C ILE A 12 4.52 4.87 -8.41
N MET A 13 3.57 4.34 -9.18
CA MET A 13 3.54 2.92 -9.52
C MET A 13 4.75 2.53 -10.39
N LYS A 14 5.22 3.43 -11.25
CA LYS A 14 6.43 3.23 -12.05
C LYS A 14 7.69 3.16 -11.17
N LYS A 15 7.87 4.12 -10.25
CA LYS A 15 9.01 4.13 -9.31
C LYS A 15 9.03 2.91 -8.40
N ALA A 16 7.88 2.50 -7.88
CA ALA A 16 7.77 1.30 -7.05
C ALA A 16 8.18 0.03 -7.82
N LYS A 17 7.80 -0.06 -9.10
CA LYS A 17 8.21 -1.16 -9.98
C LYS A 17 9.71 -1.18 -10.22
N GLU A 18 10.30 -0.03 -10.51
CA GLU A 18 11.73 0.10 -10.73
C GLU A 18 12.53 -0.30 -9.49
N GLU A 19 12.10 0.13 -8.30
CA GLU A 19 12.72 -0.28 -7.03
C GLU A 19 12.67 -1.80 -6.83
N ILE A 20 11.50 -2.42 -7.03
CA ILE A 20 11.33 -3.88 -6.88
C ILE A 20 12.15 -4.64 -7.92
N ASP A 21 12.12 -4.21 -9.17
CA ASP A 21 12.88 -4.81 -10.28
C ASP A 21 14.39 -4.72 -10.04
N PHE A 22 14.87 -3.64 -9.39
CA PHE A 22 16.27 -3.47 -9.05
C PHE A 22 16.69 -4.32 -7.83
N ALA A 23 15.86 -4.39 -6.79
CA ALA A 23 16.21 -5.06 -5.54
C ALA A 23 16.06 -6.59 -5.60
N VAL A 24 14.99 -7.09 -6.22
CA VAL A 24 14.61 -8.52 -6.22
C VAL A 24 14.79 -9.15 -7.60
N GLY A 25 14.67 -8.35 -8.66
CA GLY A 25 14.67 -8.84 -10.03
C GLY A 25 13.35 -9.50 -10.44
N LYS A 26 13.43 -10.30 -11.51
CA LYS A 26 12.24 -10.92 -12.16
C LYS A 26 12.20 -12.45 -12.05
N SER A 27 13.20 -13.05 -11.42
CA SER A 27 13.36 -14.51 -11.32
C SER A 27 12.62 -15.13 -10.15
N ARG A 28 12.34 -14.36 -9.09
CA ARG A 28 11.62 -14.80 -7.90
C ARG A 28 10.68 -13.73 -7.35
N LEU A 29 9.73 -14.13 -6.51
CA LEU A 29 8.86 -13.22 -5.79
C LEU A 29 9.59 -12.51 -4.65
N VAL A 30 9.06 -11.35 -4.27
CA VAL A 30 9.52 -10.60 -3.09
C VAL A 30 9.28 -11.40 -1.81
N GLU A 31 10.33 -11.51 -1.01
CA GLU A 31 10.30 -12.16 0.31
C GLU A 31 10.37 -11.13 1.44
N GLU A 32 10.14 -11.58 2.67
CA GLU A 32 10.17 -10.72 3.85
C GLU A 32 11.55 -10.09 4.09
N SER A 33 12.61 -10.85 3.81
CA SER A 33 14.00 -10.42 3.92
C SER A 33 14.34 -9.24 3.01
N ASP A 34 13.66 -9.10 1.87
CA ASP A 34 13.89 -8.03 0.90
C ASP A 34 13.37 -6.67 1.36
N LYS A 35 12.55 -6.63 2.42
CA LYS A 35 11.92 -5.42 2.95
C LYS A 35 12.91 -4.28 3.20
N THR A 36 14.13 -4.58 3.66
CA THR A 36 15.15 -3.57 3.94
C THR A 36 15.64 -2.86 2.69
N ASN A 37 15.51 -3.49 1.52
CA ASN A 37 15.94 -2.98 0.23
C ASN A 37 14.82 -2.27 -0.55
N LEU A 38 13.63 -2.12 0.04
CA LEU A 38 12.44 -1.53 -0.59
C LEU A 38 11.94 -0.26 0.14
N PRO A 39 12.77 0.78 0.34
CA PRO A 39 12.40 1.97 1.11
C PRO A 39 11.25 2.78 0.50
N TYR A 40 11.13 2.85 -0.83
CA TYR A 40 10.03 3.56 -1.50
C TYR A 40 8.71 2.83 -1.29
N LEU A 41 8.69 1.49 -1.40
CA LEU A 41 7.52 0.69 -1.06
C LEU A 41 7.08 0.90 0.39
N GLN A 42 8.04 0.95 1.34
CA GLN A 42 7.71 1.25 2.73
C GLN A 42 7.06 2.63 2.88
N SER A 43 7.52 3.60 2.10
CA SER A 43 6.99 4.97 2.11
C SER A 43 5.57 5.02 1.55
N ILE A 44 5.28 4.26 0.49
CA ILE A 44 3.91 4.11 -0.05
C ILE A 44 2.97 3.55 1.02
N VAL A 45 3.37 2.48 1.72
CA VAL A 45 2.54 1.87 2.77
C VAL A 45 2.30 2.84 3.93
N LYS A 46 3.34 3.53 4.39
CA LYS A 46 3.23 4.53 5.47
C LYS A 46 2.32 5.70 5.09
N GLU A 47 2.47 6.21 3.86
CA GLU A 47 1.65 7.30 3.35
C GLU A 47 0.20 6.86 3.16
N THR A 48 -0.03 5.62 2.71
CA THR A 48 -1.38 5.05 2.59
C THR A 48 -2.06 4.97 3.95
N LEU A 49 -1.35 4.49 4.98
CA LEU A 49 -1.85 4.46 6.37
C LEU A 49 -2.06 5.85 6.97
N ARG A 50 -1.35 6.87 6.46
CA ARG A 50 -1.54 8.28 6.85
C ARG A 50 -2.83 8.87 6.28
N ILE A 51 -3.14 8.57 5.02
CA ILE A 51 -4.30 9.13 4.31
C ILE A 51 -5.58 8.33 4.62
N HIS A 52 -5.51 7.00 4.62
CA HIS A 52 -6.66 6.11 4.82
C HIS A 52 -6.36 5.08 5.92
N PRO A 53 -6.39 5.49 7.19
CA PRO A 53 -6.19 4.53 8.27
C PRO A 53 -7.37 3.56 8.40
N PRO A 54 -7.14 2.29 8.78
CA PRO A 54 -8.21 1.29 8.90
C PRO A 54 -9.29 1.62 9.95
N GLY A 55 -9.03 2.58 10.84
CA GLY A 55 -9.98 3.07 11.84
C GLY A 55 -9.76 4.55 12.18
N PRO A 56 -10.66 5.17 12.97
CA PRO A 56 -10.60 6.59 13.29
C PRO A 56 -9.26 6.94 13.98
N LEU A 57 -8.46 7.80 13.34
CA LEU A 57 -7.18 8.26 13.89
C LEU A 57 -7.25 9.67 14.46
N ILE A 58 -6.42 9.87 15.48
CA ILE A 58 -5.85 11.15 15.87
C ILE A 58 -4.56 11.30 15.05
N ALA A 59 -4.55 12.17 14.03
CA ALA A 59 -3.36 12.45 13.22
C ALA A 59 -3.16 13.97 13.11
N ASN A 60 -2.01 14.46 13.56
CA ASN A 60 -1.48 15.77 13.18
C ASN A 60 -0.49 15.54 12.03
N ALA A 61 -0.26 16.50 11.12
CA ALA A 61 0.50 16.30 9.87
C ALA A 61 1.85 17.07 9.85
N ASN A 62 2.91 16.45 9.29
CA ASN A 62 4.30 16.86 9.02
C ASN A 62 5.45 15.98 9.63
N ASN A 63 6.15 15.29 8.72
CA ASN A 63 7.45 14.58 8.79
C ASN A 63 7.55 13.09 9.20
N TRP A 64 8.63 12.47 8.69
CA TRP A 64 8.97 11.03 8.59
C TRP A 64 8.35 10.15 9.67
N VAL A 65 7.45 9.28 9.24
CA VAL A 65 6.47 8.66 10.13
C VAL A 65 6.84 7.22 10.47
N ASP A 66 6.91 6.91 11.77
CA ASP A 66 6.96 5.53 12.26
C ASP A 66 5.55 5.07 12.68
N VAL A 67 5.10 4.02 12.02
CA VAL A 67 3.79 3.40 12.23
C VAL A 67 3.74 2.47 13.44
N ARG A 68 4.87 2.27 14.15
CA ARG A 68 4.98 1.44 15.36
C ARG A 68 4.70 2.20 16.66
N GLY A 69 4.29 3.47 16.56
CA GLY A 69 3.85 4.25 17.71
C GLY A 69 4.97 4.86 18.55
N GLN A 70 6.21 4.93 18.04
CA GLN A 70 7.28 5.72 18.66
C GLN A 70 7.12 7.23 18.39
N TYR A 71 6.42 7.58 17.31
CA TYR A 71 6.06 8.95 16.97
C TYR A 71 4.54 9.11 17.02
N PHE A 72 4.05 9.96 17.93
CA PHE A 72 2.62 10.20 18.17
C PHE A 72 1.88 10.91 17.03
N HIS A 73 2.57 11.13 15.92
CA HIS A 73 2.07 11.84 14.76
C HIS A 73 1.15 10.98 13.88
N LEU A 74 1.43 9.67 13.81
CA LEU A 74 0.59 8.71 13.12
C LEU A 74 0.55 7.41 13.94
N LEU A 75 -0.66 7.01 14.33
CA LEU A 75 -0.88 5.84 15.18
C LEU A 75 -1.85 4.85 14.52
N PRO A 76 -1.55 4.33 13.32
CA PRO A 76 -2.50 3.48 12.57
C PRO A 76 -2.75 2.14 13.27
N PHE A 77 -1.85 1.76 14.17
CA PHE A 77 -1.93 0.58 15.00
C PHE A 77 -2.02 0.91 16.50
N GLY A 78 -2.26 2.18 16.87
CA GLY A 78 -2.18 2.67 18.24
C GLY A 78 -0.75 2.70 18.79
N SER A 79 -0.61 3.01 20.08
CA SER A 79 0.66 2.98 20.82
C SER A 79 0.46 2.55 22.28
N GLY A 80 1.55 2.21 22.97
CA GLY A 80 1.54 1.82 24.38
C GLY A 80 0.88 0.45 24.63
N ARG A 81 0.33 0.26 25.84
CA ARG A 81 -0.19 -1.04 26.31
C ARG A 81 -1.40 -1.59 25.53
N ARG A 82 -2.06 -0.75 24.72
CA ARG A 82 -3.22 -1.12 23.89
C ARG A 82 -2.90 -1.06 22.39
N GLY A 83 -1.63 -0.97 22.02
CA GLY A 83 -1.20 -1.06 20.63
C GLY A 83 -1.59 -2.41 20.01
N CYS A 84 -1.81 -2.43 18.71
CA CYS A 84 -2.20 -3.63 17.98
C CYS A 84 -1.09 -4.69 18.13
N PRO A 85 -1.40 -5.88 18.68
CA PRO A 85 -0.42 -6.96 18.81
C PRO A 85 0.03 -7.49 17.44
N GLY A 86 -0.79 -7.27 16.39
CA GLY A 86 -0.51 -7.69 15.03
C GLY A 86 0.29 -6.69 14.18
N THR A 87 0.82 -5.59 14.74
CA THR A 87 1.49 -4.53 13.97
C THR A 87 2.62 -5.08 13.08
N SER A 88 3.48 -5.94 13.62
CA SER A 88 4.62 -6.51 12.89
C SER A 88 4.16 -7.36 11.70
N LEU A 89 3.23 -8.28 11.95
CA LEU A 89 2.66 -9.17 10.95
C LEU A 89 1.88 -8.41 9.88
N ALA A 90 1.07 -7.43 10.28
CA ALA A 90 0.32 -6.59 9.35
C ALA A 90 1.26 -5.84 8.40
N LEU A 91 2.34 -5.25 8.91
CA LEU A 91 3.32 -4.55 8.07
C LEU A 91 4.08 -5.49 7.15
N GLN A 92 4.45 -6.69 7.61
CA GLN A 92 5.08 -7.70 6.76
C GLN A 92 4.13 -8.12 5.63
N LEU A 93 2.91 -8.51 5.98
CA LEU A 93 1.91 -8.99 5.03
C LEU A 93 1.54 -7.91 4.02
N VAL A 94 1.26 -6.68 4.45
CA VAL A 94 0.91 -5.58 3.53
C VAL A 94 2.07 -5.28 2.58
N GLN A 95 3.31 -5.25 3.06
CA GLN A 95 4.46 -4.92 2.22
C GLN A 95 4.76 -6.02 1.20
N THR A 96 4.80 -7.28 1.61
CA THR A 96 5.13 -8.40 0.70
C THR A 96 4.00 -8.65 -0.30
N THR A 97 2.74 -8.59 0.13
CA THR A 97 1.59 -8.76 -0.78
C THR A 97 1.51 -7.61 -1.78
N LEU A 98 1.69 -6.36 -1.34
CA LEU A 98 1.72 -5.21 -2.23
C LEU A 98 2.87 -5.31 -3.24
N ALA A 99 4.06 -5.69 -2.78
CA ALA A 99 5.21 -5.92 -3.66
C ALA A 99 4.92 -7.00 -4.71
N ALA A 100 4.42 -8.16 -4.30
CA ALA A 100 4.08 -9.26 -5.20
C ALA A 100 3.02 -8.85 -6.23
N ILE A 101 1.99 -8.10 -5.79
CA ILE A 101 0.96 -7.55 -6.66
C ILE A 101 1.55 -6.61 -7.71
N ILE A 102 2.43 -5.69 -7.29
CA ILE A 102 3.08 -4.71 -8.18
C ILE A 102 4.03 -5.41 -9.16
N GLN A 103 4.73 -6.44 -8.69
CA GLN A 103 5.71 -7.21 -9.46
C GLN A 103 5.01 -8.03 -10.57
N CYS A 104 3.93 -8.72 -10.22
CA CYS A 104 3.24 -9.67 -11.09
C CYS A 104 2.22 -9.01 -12.03
N PHE A 105 1.58 -7.91 -11.63
CA PHE A 105 0.43 -7.38 -12.36
C PHE A 105 0.57 -5.91 -12.76
N LYS A 106 0.15 -5.62 -13.99
CA LYS A 106 -0.19 -4.28 -14.45
C LYS A 106 -1.69 -4.09 -14.31
N TRP A 107 -2.09 -3.08 -13.53
CA TRP A 107 -3.49 -2.77 -13.30
C TRP A 107 -4.04 -1.86 -14.39
N LYS A 108 -5.20 -2.23 -14.93
CA LYS A 108 -6.05 -1.36 -15.77
C LYS A 108 -7.32 -1.04 -14.99
N VAL A 109 -7.69 0.22 -14.93
CA VAL A 109 -8.98 0.64 -14.37
C VAL A 109 -10.05 0.39 -15.41
N ASP A 110 -11.14 -0.24 -15.01
CA ASP A 110 -12.30 -0.38 -15.88
C ASP A 110 -13.24 0.81 -15.65
N GLY A 111 -13.62 1.48 -16.74
CA GLY A 111 -14.24 2.81 -16.72
C GLY A 111 -13.41 3.81 -17.52
N GLY A 112 -13.95 4.28 -18.65
CA GLY A 112 -13.25 5.11 -19.65
C GLY A 112 -12.76 6.49 -19.18
N ASN A 113 -12.90 6.82 -17.90
CA ASN A 113 -12.32 7.98 -17.25
C ASN A 113 -11.06 7.54 -16.47
N SER A 114 -9.91 8.15 -16.76
CA SER A 114 -8.65 7.94 -16.01
C SER A 114 -8.71 8.35 -14.52
N SER A 115 -9.89 8.71 -14.01
CA SER A 115 -10.14 9.20 -12.66
C SER A 115 -10.79 8.10 -11.83
N VAL A 116 -10.07 7.67 -10.80
CA VAL A 116 -10.57 6.69 -9.85
C VAL A 116 -11.25 7.38 -8.68
N ASP A 117 -12.52 7.08 -8.48
CA ASP A 117 -13.27 7.54 -7.30
C ASP A 117 -12.65 6.98 -6.01
N MET A 118 -12.44 7.84 -5.01
CA MET A 118 -11.91 7.46 -3.69
C MET A 118 -12.77 8.03 -2.56
N GLU A 119 -14.01 8.40 -2.84
CA GLU A 119 -14.95 8.82 -1.80
C GLU A 119 -15.16 7.68 -0.79
N GLU A 120 -15.29 8.05 0.49
CA GLU A 120 -15.41 7.11 1.61
C GLU A 120 -16.89 6.91 1.97
N GLY A 121 -17.28 5.66 2.20
CA GLY A 121 -18.61 5.30 2.67
C GLY A 121 -18.73 5.40 4.19
N PRO A 122 -19.95 5.54 4.74
CA PRO A 122 -20.15 5.54 6.19
C PRO A 122 -19.83 4.17 6.79
N GLY A 123 -19.04 4.13 7.87
CA GLY A 123 -18.70 2.88 8.55
C GLY A 123 -17.73 3.04 9.73
N ILE A 124 -17.54 1.95 10.49
CA ILE A 124 -16.52 1.86 11.57
C ILE A 124 -15.10 1.81 10.96
N THR A 125 -15.01 1.33 9.72
CA THR A 125 -13.78 1.31 8.90
C THR A 125 -13.94 2.29 7.75
N LEU A 126 -12.84 2.92 7.32
CA LEU A 126 -12.82 3.82 6.16
C LEU A 126 -12.87 3.01 4.86
N LEU A 127 -14.06 2.53 4.50
CA LEU A 127 -14.31 1.81 3.25
C LEU A 127 -14.57 2.79 2.11
N ARG A 128 -14.22 2.39 0.88
CA ARG A 128 -14.59 3.16 -0.31
C ARG A 128 -16.11 3.10 -0.52
N ALA A 129 -16.74 4.23 -0.85
CA ALA A 129 -18.18 4.34 -1.07
C ALA A 129 -18.62 3.49 -2.27
N ASN A 130 -17.83 3.49 -3.33
CA ASN A 130 -18.00 2.64 -4.51
C ASN A 130 -16.89 1.58 -4.54
N PRO A 131 -17.06 0.35 -5.02
CA PRO A 131 -15.94 -0.60 -5.14
C PRO A 131 -15.00 -0.22 -6.31
N LEU A 132 -13.68 -0.35 -6.12
CA LEU A 132 -12.70 -0.18 -7.21
C LEU A 132 -12.69 -1.42 -8.10
N ILE A 133 -13.01 -1.26 -9.38
CA ILE A 133 -12.92 -2.33 -10.37
C ILE A 133 -11.64 -2.11 -11.19
N CYS A 134 -10.68 -3.02 -11.01
CA CYS A 134 -9.43 -3.04 -11.78
C CYS A 134 -9.19 -4.44 -12.35
N ALA A 135 -8.78 -4.52 -13.61
CA ALA A 135 -8.38 -5.74 -14.26
C ALA A 135 -6.85 -5.94 -14.13
N PRO A 136 -6.38 -7.04 -13.51
CA PRO A 136 -4.97 -7.38 -13.48
C PRO A 136 -4.52 -7.95 -14.82
N VAL A 137 -3.52 -7.33 -15.44
CA VAL A 137 -2.82 -7.84 -16.62
C VAL A 137 -1.50 -8.44 -16.17
N THR A 138 -1.24 -9.70 -16.51
CA THR A 138 0.00 -10.38 -16.12
C THR A 138 1.23 -9.70 -16.73
N ARG A 139 2.25 -9.48 -15.89
CA ARG A 139 3.57 -8.93 -16.28
C ARG A 139 4.66 -9.98 -16.12
N LEU A 140 4.59 -10.75 -15.03
CA LEU A 140 5.53 -11.81 -14.69
C LEU A 140 4.74 -13.03 -14.19
N ASN A 141 5.13 -14.20 -14.66
CA ASN A 141 4.65 -15.48 -14.14
C ASN A 141 5.79 -16.09 -13.33
N PRO A 142 5.76 -15.96 -12.00
CA PRO A 142 6.79 -16.54 -11.12
C PRO A 142 6.63 -18.05 -10.95
N PHE A 143 5.54 -18.63 -11.48
CA PHE A 143 5.28 -20.06 -11.44
C PHE A 143 5.78 -20.72 -12.73
N PRO A 144 6.52 -21.84 -12.65
CA PRO A 144 6.87 -22.61 -13.83
C PRO A 144 5.60 -23.08 -14.54
N SER A 145 5.62 -23.09 -15.88
CA SER A 145 4.57 -23.74 -16.66
C SER A 145 4.71 -25.25 -16.40
N PHE A 146 3.66 -25.85 -15.84
CA PHE A 146 3.55 -27.29 -15.68
C PHE A 146 3.42 -27.99 -17.03
#